data_AF-A0A2W0ZV41-F1
#
_entry.id   AF-A0A2W0ZV41-F1
#
_cell.length_a   1.000
_cell.length_b   1.000
_cell.length_c   1.000
_cell.angle_alpha   90.00
_cell.angle_beta   90.00
_cell.angle_gamma   90.00
#
_symmetry.space_group_name_H-M   'P 1'
#
loop_
_entity.id
_entity.type
_entity.pdbx_description
1 polymer ?
#
loop_
_entity_poly.entity_id
_entity_poly.type
_entity_poly.pdbx_seq_one_letter_code
_entity_poly.pdbx_strand_id
1 'polypeptide(L)'
;MDNKRLEECANWVAEQASDQLGGFIPAELLDLMFELEPKIRAKNNDTEMDHQTMSKFLMTELRNEGVPIDKTGLTENILQELLHWEDECLSLSGIPRKIRSN
;
A
#
# COMPACT_ATOMS: atom_id res chain seq x y z
N MET A 1 -3.39 11.05 -11.20
CA MET A 1 -4.51 10.11 -10.97
C MET A 1 -5.67 10.92 -10.40
N ASP A 2 -6.92 10.61 -10.73
CA ASP A 2 -8.07 11.37 -10.21
C ASP A 2 -8.25 11.05 -8.72
N ASN A 3 -8.33 12.05 -7.84
CA ASN A 3 -8.37 11.86 -6.38
C ASN A 3 -9.54 10.95 -5.95
N LYS A 4 -10.64 10.98 -6.70
CA LYS A 4 -11.80 10.13 -6.42
C LYS A 4 -11.52 8.64 -6.63
N ARG A 5 -10.70 8.29 -7.63
CA ARG A 5 -10.33 6.88 -7.90
C ARG A 5 -9.38 6.34 -6.84
N LEU A 6 -8.52 7.20 -6.29
CA LEU A 6 -7.65 6.86 -5.18
C LEU A 6 -8.46 6.53 -3.92
N GLU A 7 -9.44 7.38 -3.57
CA GLU A 7 -10.35 7.11 -2.46
C GLU A 7 -11.18 5.82 -2.68
N GLU A 8 -11.70 5.60 -3.89
CA GLU A 8 -12.44 4.37 -4.22
C GLU A 8 -11.53 3.13 -4.08
N CYS A 9 -10.27 3.21 -4.50
CA CYS A 9 -9.30 2.13 -4.28
C CYS A 9 -8.93 1.96 -2.80
N ALA A 10 -8.69 3.04 -2.05
CA ALA A 10 -8.40 2.96 -0.62
C ALA A 10 -9.55 2.30 0.14
N ASN A 11 -10.79 2.69 -0.15
CA ASN A 11 -11.98 2.09 0.45
C ASN A 11 -12.10 0.59 0.09
N TRP A 12 -11.91 0.24 -1.18
CA TRP A 12 -11.98 -1.16 -1.61
C TRP A 12 -10.89 -2.02 -0.94
N VAL A 13 -9.65 -1.52 -0.89
CA VAL A 13 -8.53 -2.21 -0.21
C VAL A 13 -8.80 -2.35 1.30
N ALA A 14 -9.36 -1.33 1.94
CA ALA A 14 -9.76 -1.40 3.35
C ALA A 14 -10.85 -2.44 3.59
N GLU A 15 -11.83 -2.54 2.68
CA GLU A 15 -12.87 -3.58 2.71
C GLU A 15 -12.25 -4.98 2.57
N GLN A 16 -11.34 -5.19 1.61
CA GLN A 16 -10.64 -6.47 1.45
C GLN A 16 -9.82 -6.83 2.70
N ALA A 17 -9.11 -5.86 3.28
CA ALA A 17 -8.35 -6.08 4.49
C ALA A 17 -9.24 -6.46 5.68
N SER A 18 -10.40 -5.80 5.81
CA SER A 18 -11.36 -6.13 6.87
C SER A 18 -11.97 -7.51 6.70
N ASP A 19 -12.26 -7.93 5.47
CA ASP A 19 -12.88 -9.23 5.17
C ASP A 19 -11.86 -10.38 5.30
N GLN A 20 -10.66 -10.22 4.74
CA GLN A 20 -9.67 -11.30 4.68
C GLN A 20 -8.75 -11.39 5.90
N LEU A 21 -8.36 -10.26 6.49
CA LEU A 21 -7.46 -10.25 7.66
C LEU A 21 -8.24 -10.18 8.98
N GLY A 22 -9.56 -9.97 8.92
CA GLY A 22 -10.40 -9.77 10.11
C GLY A 22 -10.00 -8.55 10.95
N GLY A 23 -9.23 -7.63 10.35
CA GLY A 23 -8.61 -6.49 11.01
C GLY A 23 -9.03 -5.18 10.36
N PHE A 24 -9.19 -4.13 11.17
CA PHE A 24 -9.53 -2.82 10.65
C PHE A 24 -8.27 -2.09 10.19
N ILE A 25 -8.17 -1.82 8.89
CA ILE A 25 -7.15 -0.94 8.30
C ILE A 25 -7.78 0.45 8.14
N PRO A 26 -7.24 1.51 8.79
CA PRO A 26 -7.71 2.86 8.59
C PRO A 26 -7.45 3.33 7.15
N ALA A 27 -8.42 4.01 6.53
CA ALA A 27 -8.23 4.61 5.21
C ALA A 27 -7.04 5.58 5.17
N GLU A 28 -6.82 6.34 6.26
CA GLU A 28 -5.67 7.24 6.41
C GLU A 28 -4.31 6.52 6.26
N LEU A 29 -4.22 5.25 6.67
CA LEU A 29 -3.00 4.46 6.49
C LEU A 29 -2.79 4.11 5.00
N LEU A 30 -3.87 3.83 4.28
CA LEU A 30 -3.82 3.53 2.85
C LEU A 30 -3.50 4.78 2.03
N ASP A 31 -4.09 5.92 2.38
CA ASP A 31 -3.77 7.21 1.75
C ASP A 31 -2.29 7.56 1.93
N LEU A 32 -1.77 7.40 3.15
CA LEU A 32 -0.35 7.59 3.44
C LEU A 32 0.53 6.61 2.67
N MET A 33 0.11 5.34 2.56
CA MET A 33 0.82 4.33 1.79
C MET A 33 0.89 4.72 0.30
N PHE A 34 -0.22 5.15 -0.29
CA PHE A 34 -0.30 5.59 -1.69
C PHE A 34 0.51 6.87 -1.94
N GLU A 35 0.69 7.72 -0.93
CA GLU A 35 1.56 8.89 -1.03
C GLU A 35 3.05 8.51 -0.92
N LEU A 36 3.39 7.57 -0.04
CA LEU A 36 4.77 7.15 0.23
C LEU A 36 5.34 6.26 -0.88
N GLU A 37 4.55 5.36 -1.44
CA GLU A 37 5.01 4.40 -2.46
C GLU A 37 5.69 5.07 -3.67
N PRO A 38 5.08 6.05 -4.38
CA PRO A 38 5.74 6.71 -5.51
C PRO A 38 6.99 7.47 -5.08
N LYS A 39 7.02 8.03 -3.87
CA LYS A 39 8.23 8.69 -3.32
C LYS A 39 9.35 7.69 -3.10
N ILE A 40 9.06 6.50 -2.57
CA ILE A 40 10.03 5.42 -2.35
C ILE A 40 10.58 4.93 -3.69
N ARG A 41 9.72 4.69 -4.69
CA ARG A 41 10.14 4.28 -6.03
C ARG A 41 11.06 5.32 -6.68
N ALA A 42 10.69 6.60 -6.59
CA ALA A 42 11.49 7.70 -7.11
C ALA A 42 12.85 7.84 -6.39
N LYS A 43 12.87 7.75 -5.05
CA LYS A 43 14.07 7.83 -4.21
C LYS A 43 15.08 6.72 -4.50
N ASN A 44 14.59 5.52 -4.80
CA ASN A 44 15.42 4.36 -5.13
C ASN A 44 15.67 4.19 -6.63
N ASN A 45 15.09 5.07 -7.46
CA ASN A 45 15.11 4.98 -8.92
C ASN A 45 14.67 3.59 -9.44
N ASP A 46 13.71 2.97 -8.76
CA ASP A 46 13.18 1.65 -9.08
C ASP A 46 11.64 1.73 -9.17
N THR A 47 11.16 1.93 -10.39
CA THR A 47 9.72 2.02 -10.68
C THR A 47 9.03 0.66 -10.66
N GLU A 48 9.76 -0.44 -10.87
CA GLU A 48 9.21 -1.80 -10.92
C GLU A 48 9.47 -2.59 -9.61
N MET A 49 9.94 -1.93 -8.55
CA MET A 49 10.22 -2.51 -7.24
C MET A 49 9.12 -3.47 -6.77
N ASP A 50 9.52 -4.67 -6.35
CA ASP A 50 8.63 -5.72 -5.85
C ASP A 50 7.99 -5.36 -4.50
N HIS A 51 6.87 -6.01 -4.17
CA HIS A 51 6.13 -5.73 -2.93
C HIS A 51 6.90 -6.08 -1.65
N GLN A 52 7.79 -7.07 -1.69
CA GLN A 52 8.57 -7.43 -0.52
C GLN A 52 9.59 -6.35 -0.18
N THR A 53 10.26 -5.80 -1.18
CA THR A 53 11.18 -4.67 -1.02
C THR A 53 10.42 -3.40 -0.65
N MET A 54 9.28 -3.14 -1.32
CA MET A 54 8.45 -1.96 -1.05
C MET A 54 7.91 -1.96 0.38
N SER A 55 7.39 -3.09 0.87
CA SER A 55 6.85 -3.20 2.24
C SER A 55 7.89 -2.90 3.32
N LYS A 56 9.16 -3.26 3.12
CA LYS A 56 10.27 -2.91 4.04
C LYS A 56 10.53 -1.41 4.07
N PHE A 57 10.54 -0.77 2.91
CA PHE A 57 10.68 0.68 2.82
C PHE A 57 9.48 1.39 3.44
N LEU A 58 8.26 0.94 3.14
CA LEU A 58 7.03 1.47 3.74
C LEU A 58 7.03 1.32 5.25
N MET A 59 7.39 0.16 5.81
CA MET A 59 7.53 -0.01 7.26
C MET A 59 8.48 1.01 7.89
N THR A 60 9.56 1.34 7.19
CA THR A 60 10.55 2.31 7.66
C THR A 60 9.99 3.72 7.59
N GLU A 61 9.38 4.11 6.46
CA GLU A 61 8.83 5.46 6.29
C GLU A 61 7.59 5.68 7.18
N LEU A 62 6.71 4.70 7.36
CA LEU A 62 5.58 4.76 8.30
C LEU A 62 6.06 4.99 9.75
N ARG A 63 7.19 4.38 10.12
CA ARG A 63 7.84 4.61 11.44
C ARG A 63 8.32 6.05 11.56
N ASN A 64 8.91 6.59 10.48
CA ASN A 64 9.40 7.97 10.44
C ASN A 64 8.26 8.99 10.52
N GLU A 65 7.12 8.69 9.90
CA GLU A 65 5.88 9.49 9.95
C GLU A 65 5.16 9.37 11.31
N GLY A 66 5.68 8.55 12.24
CA GLY A 66 5.15 8.42 13.60
C GLY A 66 3.96 7.47 13.73
N VAL A 67 3.68 6.64 12.71
CA VAL A 67 2.65 5.60 12.80
C VAL A 67 3.06 4.59 13.86
N PRO A 68 2.20 4.27 14.86
CA PRO A 68 2.55 3.38 15.96
C PRO A 68 2.47 1.91 15.54
N ILE A 69 3.31 1.50 14.58
CA ILE A 69 3.26 0.18 13.92
C ILE A 69 3.35 -0.98 14.92
N ASP A 70 4.14 -0.81 15.97
CA ASP A 70 4.34 -1.83 17.02
C ASP A 70 3.08 -2.04 17.90
N LYS A 71 2.10 -1.13 17.83
CA LYS A 71 0.84 -1.22 18.59
C LYS A 71 -0.35 -1.64 17.73
N THR A 72 -0.24 -1.52 16.41
CA THR A 72 -1.34 -1.81 15.47
C THR A 72 -1.30 -3.24 14.93
N GLY A 73 -0.20 -3.98 15.15
CA GLY A 73 -0.03 -5.32 14.59
C GLY A 73 0.23 -5.31 13.08
N LEU A 74 0.50 -4.14 12.50
CA LEU A 74 0.86 -4.02 11.09
C LEU A 74 2.24 -4.63 10.86
N THR A 75 2.31 -5.57 9.92
CA THR A 75 3.53 -6.30 9.55
C THR A 75 3.85 -6.09 8.08
N GLU A 76 5.09 -6.39 7.68
CA GLU A 76 5.50 -6.37 6.27
C GLU A 76 4.59 -7.26 5.39
N ASN A 77 4.11 -8.39 5.91
CA ASN A 77 3.21 -9.28 5.19
C ASN A 77 1.86 -8.60 4.92
N ILE A 78 1.29 -7.91 5.93
CA ILE A 78 0.04 -7.16 5.72
C ILE A 78 0.26 -6.07 4.68
N LEU A 79 1.37 -5.33 4.74
CA LEU A 79 1.68 -4.31 3.74
C LEU A 79 1.84 -4.89 2.32
N GLN A 80 2.42 -6.09 2.19
CA GLN A 80 2.50 -6.78 0.89
C GLN A 80 1.12 -7.11 0.33
N GLU A 81 0.21 -7.61 1.17
CA GLU A 81 -1.18 -7.87 0.76
C GLU A 81 -1.90 -6.57 0.37
N LEU A 82 -1.73 -5.49 1.14
CA LEU A 82 -2.30 -4.18 0.83
C LEU A 82 -1.80 -3.64 -0.52
N LEU A 83 -0.50 -3.78 -0.81
CA LEU A 83 0.08 -3.42 -2.11
C LEU A 83 -0.46 -4.29 -3.25
N HIS A 84 -0.69 -5.58 -2.98
CA HIS A 84 -1.28 -6.48 -3.96
C HIS A 84 -2.72 -6.06 -4.32
N TRP A 85 -3.55 -5.77 -3.32
CA TRP A 85 -4.91 -5.27 -3.55
C TRP A 85 -4.92 -3.89 -4.21
N GLU A 86 -3.96 -3.01 -3.92
CA GLU A 86 -3.82 -1.76 -4.64
C GLU A 86 -3.57 -2.01 -6.14
N ASP A 87 -2.64 -2.89 -6.47
CA ASP A 87 -2.36 -3.28 -7.86
C ASP A 87 -3.60 -3.88 -8.55
N GLU A 88 -4.36 -4.73 -7.85
CA GLU A 88 -5.62 -5.26 -8.36
C GLU A 88 -6.64 -4.16 -8.61
N CYS A 89 -6.81 -3.22 -7.68
CA CYS A 89 -7.74 -2.10 -7.85
C CYS A 89 -7.33 -1.20 -9.03
N LEU A 90 -6.04 -0.91 -9.17
CA LEU A 90 -5.49 -0.12 -10.27
C LEU A 90 -5.65 -0.85 -11.61
N SER A 91 -5.45 -2.17 -11.64
CA SER A 91 -5.71 -3.02 -12.80
C SER A 91 -7.19 -2.99 -13.21
N LEU A 92 -8.11 -3.14 -12.24
CA LEU A 92 -9.56 -3.03 -12.45
C LEU A 92 -9.97 -1.63 -12.94
N SER A 93 -9.24 -0.60 -12.50
CA SER A 93 -9.41 0.79 -12.92
C SER A 93 -8.77 1.13 -14.28
N GLY A 94 -8.16 0.15 -14.96
CA GLY A 94 -7.52 0.30 -16.27
C GLY A 94 -6.13 0.94 -16.24
N ILE A 95 -5.48 0.97 -15.08
CA ILE A 95 -4.12 1.49 -14.87
C ILE A 95 -3.24 0.35 -14.31
N PRO A 96 -3.04 -0.75 -15.04
CA PRO A 96 -2.21 -1.84 -14.54
C PRO A 96 -0.78 -1.35 -14.32
N ARG A 97 -0.27 -1.51 -13.10
CA ARG A 97 1.14 -1.25 -12.79
C ARG A 97 1.96 -2.48 -13.14
N LYS A 98 3.20 -2.24 -13.57
CA LYS A 98 4.15 -3.31 -13.84
C LYS A 98 5.09 -3.42 -12.65
N ILE A 99 4.75 -4.32 -11.74
CA ILE A 99 5.57 -4.64 -10.58
C ILE A 99 6.35 -5.92 -10.88
N ARG A 100 7.63 -5.96 -10.50
CA ARG A 100 8.44 -7.16 -10.61
C ARG A 100 7.82 -8.24 -9.72
N SER A 101 7.48 -9.37 -10.32
CA SER A 101 7.11 -10.57 -9.58
C SER A 101 8.31 -11.00 -8.73
N ASN A 102 8.08 -11.15 -7.43
CA ASN A 102 9.08 -11.60 -6.47
C ASN A 102 9.45 -13.07 -6.70
#